data_AF-A0A136KRF9-F1
#
_entry.id   AF-A0A136KRF9-F1
#
_cell.length_a   1.000
_cell.length_b   1.000
_cell.length_c   1.000
_cell.angle_alpha   90.00
_cell.angle_beta   90.00
_cell.angle_gamma   90.00
#
_symmetry.space_group_name_H-M   'P 1'
#
loop_
_entity.id
_entity.type
_entity.pdbx_description
1 polymer ?
#
loop_
_entity_poly.entity_id
_entity_poly.type
_entity_poly.pdbx_seq_one_letter_code
_entity_poly.pdbx_strand_id
1 'polypeptide(L)' 'MADPRDIEATKYARREFIKHRLDVTMAEIRVSHGVVYIRGIVRRDPQAHYDNVSNETERVGRLLKQRPEIRDVVVEAKFL' A
#
# COMPACT_ATOMS: atom_id res chain seq x y z
N MET A 1 -19.11 -11.40 -3.06
CA MET A 1 -17.92 -12.13 -3.53
C MET A 1 -16.94 -11.08 -4.04
N ALA A 2 -15.70 -11.03 -3.55
CA ALA A 2 -14.73 -10.04 -4.01
C ALA A 2 -14.34 -10.32 -5.48
N ASP A 3 -14.15 -9.28 -6.28
CA ASP A 3 -13.75 -9.41 -7.68
C ASP A 3 -12.37 -10.10 -7.74
N PRO A 4 -12.17 -11.14 -8.57
CA PRO A 4 -10.86 -11.77 -8.74
C PRO A 4 -9.72 -10.78 -9.05
N ARG A 5 -10.02 -9.69 -9.77
CA ARG A 5 -9.06 -8.62 -10.08
C ARG A 5 -8.66 -7.83 -8.82
N ASP A 6 -9.62 -7.54 -7.94
CA ASP A 6 -9.35 -6.87 -6.66
C ASP A 6 -8.50 -7.75 -5.74
N ILE A 7 -8.70 -9.07 -5.77
CA ILE A 7 -7.88 -10.01 -4.99
C ILE A 7 -6.43 -10.00 -5.47
N GLU A 8 -6.21 -10.03 -6.79
CA GLU A 8 -4.87 -9.97 -7.37
C GLU A 8 -4.20 -8.61 -7.10
N ALA A 9 -4.94 -7.51 -7.28
CA ALA A 9 -4.48 -6.16 -6.99
C ALA A 9 -4.09 -5.99 -5.52
N THR A 10 -4.85 -6.60 -4.59
CA THR A 10 -4.52 -6.59 -3.16
C THR A 10 -3.20 -7.31 -2.87
N LYS A 11 -2.98 -8.49 -3.46
CA LYS A 11 -1.71 -9.22 -3.33
C LYS A 11 -0.55 -8.42 -3.89
N TYR A 12 -0.77 -7.78 -5.05
CA TYR A 12 0.23 -6.92 -5.68
C TYR A 12 0.58 -5.73 -4.79
N ALA A 13 -0.44 -4.99 -4.31
CA ALA A 13 -0.25 -3.84 -3.44
C ALA A 13 0.58 -4.21 -2.22
N ARG A 14 0.19 -5.28 -1.51
CA ARG A 14 0.92 -5.77 -0.34
C ARG A 14 2.39 -6.10 -0.64
N ARG A 15 2.66 -6.74 -1.78
CA ARG A 15 4.03 -7.07 -2.21
C ARG A 15 4.85 -5.81 -2.46
N GLU A 16 4.25 -4.77 -3.05
CA GLU A 16 4.94 -3.52 -3.34
C GLU A 16 5.33 -2.78 -2.05
N PHE A 17 4.45 -2.74 -1.04
CA PHE A 17 4.79 -2.20 0.28
C PHE A 17 5.98 -2.92 0.91
N ILE A 18 6.02 -4.25 0.86
CA ILE A 18 7.13 -5.05 1.38
C ILE A 18 8.43 -4.78 0.61
N LYS A 19 8.36 -4.70 -0.73
CA LYS A 19 9.51 -4.42 -1.60
C LYS A 19 10.11 -3.04 -1.29
N HIS A 20 9.26 -2.08 -0.96
CA HIS A 20 9.64 -0.73 -0.55
C HIS A 20 9.93 -0.61 0.95
N ARG A 21 10.12 -1.74 1.66
CA ARG A 21 10.55 -1.76 3.06
C ARG A 21 9.62 -0.98 4.00
N LEU A 22 8.33 -0.91 3.65
CA LEU A 22 7.29 -0.38 4.52
C LEU A 22 6.73 -1.54 5.35
N ASP A 23 6.88 -1.47 6.66
CA ASP A 23 6.27 -2.43 7.57
C ASP A 23 4.78 -2.13 7.69
N VAL A 24 3.99 -3.03 7.12
CA VAL A 24 2.54 -3.00 7.06
C VAL A 24 1.92 -4.13 7.89
N THR A 25 2.68 -4.71 8.83
CA THR A 25 2.20 -5.79 9.69
C THR A 25 1.03 -5.33 10.56
N MET A 26 1.01 -4.05 10.93
CA MET A 26 -0.07 -3.40 11.69
C MET A 26 -1.01 -2.56 10.80
N ALA A 27 -0.95 -2.75 9.48
CA ALA A 27 -1.85 -2.10 8.53
C ALA A 27 -2.67 -3.13 7.74
N GLU A 28 -3.93 -2.82 7.51
CA GLU A 28 -4.76 -3.50 6.54
C GLU A 28 -4.56 -2.83 5.17
N ILE A 29 -4.18 -3.63 4.16
CA ILE A 29 -4.16 -3.24 2.75
C ILE A 29 -5.24 -4.03 2.04
N ARG A 30 -6.22 -3.34 1.46
CA ARG A 30 -7.32 -3.96 0.73
C ARG A 30 -7.63 -3.18 -0.53
N VAL A 31 -7.84 -3.87 -1.65
CA VAL A 31 -8.40 -3.26 -2.86
C VAL A 31 -9.88 -3.58 -2.96
N SER A 32 -10.68 -2.57 -3.25
CA SER A 32 -12.11 -2.73 -3.53
C SER A 32 -12.53 -1.74 -4.61
N HIS A 33 -13.16 -2.26 -5.67
CA HIS A 33 -13.60 -1.46 -6.82
C HIS A 33 -12.47 -0.62 -7.44
N GLY A 34 -11.26 -1.18 -7.49
CA GLY A 34 -10.07 -0.49 -8.00
C GLY A 34 -9.53 0.63 -7.12
N VAL A 35 -9.94 0.73 -5.85
CA VAL A 35 -9.37 1.66 -4.87
C VAL A 35 -8.59 0.88 -3.82
N VAL A 36 -7.33 1.25 -3.61
CA VAL A 36 -6.48 0.68 -2.55
C VAL A 36 -6.75 1.45 -1.26
N TYR A 37 -7.17 0.76 -0.21
CA TYR A 37 -7.31 1.30 1.13
C TYR A 37 -6.17 0.82 2.01
N ILE A 38 -5.48 1.75 2.66
CA ILE A 38 -4.41 1.46 3.62
C ILE A 38 -4.84 2.03 4.96
N ARG A 39 -5.08 1.15 5.93
CA ARG A 39 -5.63 1.50 7.24
C ARG A 39 -4.78 0.95 8.36
N GLY A 40 -4.62 1.69 9.45
CA GLY A 40 -3.88 1.24 10.62
C GLY A 40 -2.54 1.95 10.77
N ILE A 41 -1.46 1.20 10.96
CA ILE A 41 -0.12 1.75 11.24
C ILE A 41 0.87 1.27 10.17
N VAL A 42 1.52 2.23 9.51
CA VAL A 42 2.63 1.96 8.59
C VAL A 42 3.92 2.43 9.25
N ARG A 43 4.91 1.54 9.33
CA ARG A 43 6.21 1.82 9.94
C ARG A 43 7.32 1.71 8.92
N ARG A 44 8.45 2.33 9.25
CA ARG A 44 9.70 2.08 8.54
C ARG A 44 10.27 0.71 8.94
N ASP A 45 10.64 -0.11 7.95
CA ASP A 45 11.51 -1.26 8.21
C ASP A 45 12.92 -0.77 8.64
N PRO A 46 13.56 -1.37 9.66
CA PRO A 46 14.89 -0.94 10.12
C PRO A 46 15.98 -0.90 9.04
N GLN A 47 15.83 -1.66 7.95
CA GLN A 47 16.77 -1.72 6.82
C GLN A 47 16.40 -0.76 5.67
N ALA A 48 15.35 0.05 5.82
CA ALA A 48 14.95 1.01 4.81
C ALA A 48 15.96 2.16 4.66
N HIS A 49 16.19 2.60 3.42
CA HIS A 49 17.11 3.69 3.07
C HIS A 49 16.42 5.07 2.93
N TYR A 50 15.26 5.26 3.56
CA TYR A 50 14.52 6.53 3.58
C TYR A 50 14.15 6.89 5.03
N ASP A 51 14.03 8.18 5.34
CA ASP A 51 13.68 8.63 6.69
C ASP A 51 12.19 8.95 6.85
N ASN A 52 11.52 9.34 5.76
CA ASN A 52 10.13 9.77 5.81
C ASN A 52 9.18 8.69 5.23
N VAL A 53 8.52 7.97 6.13
CA VAL A 53 7.54 6.91 5.82
C VAL A 53 6.35 7.44 5.02
N SER A 54 5.90 8.67 5.31
CA SER A 54 4.78 9.30 4.60
C SER A 54 5.12 9.51 3.12
N ASN A 55 6.31 10.04 2.85
CA ASN A 55 6.76 10.29 1.47
C ASN A 55 6.93 8.99 0.68
N GLU A 56 7.47 7.95 1.31
CA GLU A 56 7.62 6.66 0.65
C GLU A 56 6.26 5.98 0.42
N THR A 57 5.34 6.07 1.38
CA THR A 57 3.97 5.59 1.21
C THR A 57 3.28 6.27 0.04
N GLU A 58 3.43 7.59 -0.11
CA GLU A 58 2.88 8.33 -1.24
C GLU A 58 3.53 7.91 -2.57
N ARG A 59 4.85 7.69 -2.58
CA ARG A 59 5.58 7.20 -3.75
C ARG A 59 5.07 5.83 -4.18
N VAL A 60 4.90 4.90 -3.24
CA VAL A 60 4.31 3.58 -3.51
C VAL A 60 2.86 3.72 -3.98
N GLY A 61 2.06 4.62 -3.39
CA GLY A 61 0.71 4.91 -3.85
C GLY A 61 0.66 5.36 -5.31
N ARG A 62 1.56 6.26 -5.73
CA ARG A 62 1.69 6.68 -7.13
C ARG A 62 2.11 5.53 -8.05
N LEU A 63 3.01 4.66 -7.60
CA LEU A 63 3.42 3.47 -8.35
C LEU A 63 2.24 2.50 -8.55
N LEU A 64 1.43 2.28 -7.50
CA LEU A 64 0.23 1.44 -7.58
C LEU A 64 -0.76 1.98 -8.61
N LYS A 65 -0.96 3.30 -8.69
CA LYS A 65 -1.84 3.94 -9.68
C LYS A 65 -1.37 3.82 -11.13
N GLN A 66 -0.14 3.33 -11.38
CA GLN A 66 0.31 3.02 -12.75
C GLN A 66 -0.34 1.74 -13.29
N ARG A 67 -0.93 0.92 -12.42
CA ARG A 67 -1.65 -0.28 -12.84
C ARG A 67 -3.08 0.03 -13.27
N PRO A 68 -3.57 -0.58 -14.37
CA PRO A 68 -4.91 -0.32 -14.87
C PRO A 68 -6.01 -0.81 -13.91
N GLU A 69 -5.71 -1.76 -13.02
CA GLU A 69 -6.66 -2.24 -12.02
C GLU A 69 -6.83 -1.27 -10.83
N ILE A 70 -5.91 -0.32 -10.66
CA ILE A 70 -5.88 0.60 -9.52
C ILE A 70 -6.15 2.02 -10.00
N ARG A 71 -7.34 2.51 -9.71
CA ARG A 71 -7.79 3.86 -10.03
C ARG A 71 -7.34 4.88 -9.00
N ASP A 72 -7.35 4.50 -7.73
CA ASP A 72 -7.00 5.42 -6.65
C ASP A 72 -6.43 4.73 -5.42
N VAL A 73 -5.80 5.52 -4.55
CA VAL A 73 -5.20 5.07 -3.30
C VAL A 73 -5.63 6.01 -2.18
N VAL A 74 -6.26 5.43 -1.16
CA VAL A 74 -6.73 6.12 0.05
C VAL A 74 -5.85 5.69 1.22
N VAL A 75 -5.18 6.65 1.83
CA VAL A 75 -4.28 6.42 2.96
C VAL A 75 -4.91 6.95 4.25
N GLU A 76 -5.42 6.03 5.06
CA GLU A 76 -6.00 6.26 6.38
C GLU A 76 -5.11 5.58 7.45
N ALA A 77 -3.80 5.78 7.31
CA ALA A 77 -2.80 5.17 8.19
C ALA A 77 -2.07 6.22 9.02
N LYS A 78 -1.67 5.83 10.24
CA LYS A 78 -0.71 6.57 11.06
C LYS A 78 0.70 6.12 10.69
N PHE A 79 1.57 7.09 10.46
CA PHE A 79 2.99 6.86 10.19
C PHE A 79 3.77 6.92 11.50
N LEU A 80 4.61 5.90 11.75
CA LEU A 80 5.46 5.79 12.93
C LEU A 80 6.90 5.41 12.55
#